data_AF-A0A926U670-F1
#
_entry.id   AF-A0A926U670-F1
#
_cell.length_a   1.000
_cell.length_b   1.000
_cell.length_c   1.000
_cell.angle_alpha   90.00
_cell.angle_beta   90.00
_cell.angle_gamma   90.00
#
_symmetry.space_group_name_H-M   'P 1'
#
loop_
_entity.id
_entity.type
_entity.pdbx_description
1 polymer ?
#
loop_
_entity_poly.entity_id
_entity_poly.type
_entity_poly.pdbx_seq_one_letter_code
_entity_poly.pdbx_strand_id
1 'polypeptide(L)'
;MKQDWIFEENRFSWLEIVASFCGYAFEAGDRDAFEVGIQNTNHEQERWFDYEFSSFSSLKLQLARDLGSSVIFAKAHCSPDLQPKIATTTQIAQEYRLTRR
;
A
#
# COMPACT_ATOMS: atom_id res chain seq x y z
N MET A 1 -6.61 -14.55 1.04
CA MET A 1 -5.80 -13.34 0.80
C MET A 1 -4.63 -13.34 1.76
N LYS A 2 -3.45 -12.95 1.31
CA LYS A 2 -2.24 -12.93 2.13
C LYS A 2 -2.01 -11.52 2.66
N GLN A 3 -1.74 -11.43 3.95
CA GLN A 3 -1.18 -10.22 4.56
C GLN A 3 0.33 -10.26 4.29
N ASP A 4 0.85 -9.18 3.73
CA ASP A 4 2.28 -9.01 3.48
C ASP A 4 2.73 -7.66 4.07
N TRP A 5 4.02 -7.37 4.01
CA TRP A 5 4.60 -6.11 4.50
C TRP A 5 5.44 -5.44 3.41
N ILE A 6 5.73 -4.16 3.56
CA ILE A 6 6.68 -3.39 2.74
C ILE A 6 7.50 -2.48 3.65
N PHE A 7 8.69 -2.05 3.23
CA PHE A 7 9.40 -1.00 3.96
C PHE A 7 8.63 0.33 3.92
N GLU A 8 8.59 1.05 5.03
CA GLU A 8 7.92 2.36 5.15
C GLU A 8 8.51 3.39 4.18
N GLU A 9 9.81 3.31 3.87
CA GLU A 9 10.45 4.16 2.86
C GLU A 9 9.92 3.93 1.44
N ASN A 10 9.43 2.71 1.15
CA ASN A 10 8.88 2.35 -0.15
C ASN A 10 7.41 2.76 -0.33
N ARG A 11 6.74 3.26 0.72
CA ARG A 11 5.28 3.43 0.76
C ARG A 11 4.72 4.17 -0.46
N PHE A 12 5.32 5.29 -0.85
CA PHE A 12 4.82 6.07 -1.99
C PHE A 12 5.14 5.43 -3.33
N SER A 13 6.35 4.92 -3.53
CA SER A 13 6.69 4.22 -4.79
C SER A 13 5.84 2.97 -4.99
N TRP A 14 5.57 2.23 -3.91
CA TRP A 14 4.69 1.07 -3.96
C TRP A 14 3.24 1.47 -4.26
N LEU A 15 2.69 2.50 -3.59
CA LEU A 15 1.34 3.02 -3.86
C LEU A 15 1.18 3.51 -5.30
N GLU A 16 2.18 4.21 -5.85
CA GLU A 16 2.20 4.68 -7.24
C GLU A 16 2.18 3.52 -8.25
N ILE A 17 2.99 2.48 -8.03
CA ILE A 17 3.00 1.30 -8.91
C ILE A 17 1.66 0.57 -8.81
N VAL A 18 1.13 0.38 -7.60
CA VAL A 18 -0.16 -0.28 -7.38
C VAL A 18 -1.31 0.51 -8.03
N ALA A 19 -1.33 1.83 -7.88
CA ALA A 19 -2.26 2.73 -8.56
C ALA A 19 -2.21 2.57 -10.08
N SER A 20 -1.00 2.47 -10.65
CA SER A 20 -0.81 2.35 -12.10
C SER A 20 -1.44 1.09 -12.69
N PHE A 21 -1.52 0.00 -11.94
CA PHE A 21 -2.18 -1.24 -12.40
C PHE A 21 -3.69 -1.07 -12.60
N CYS A 22 -4.28 -0.11 -11.90
CA CYS A 22 -5.68 0.25 -12.01
C CYS A 22 -5.87 1.51 -12.88
N GLY A 23 -4.83 2.05 -13.53
CA GLY A 23 -4.95 3.30 -14.27
C GLY A 23 -5.31 4.52 -13.39
N TYR A 24 -5.07 4.44 -12.08
CA TYR A 24 -5.27 5.53 -11.15
C TYR A 24 -4.04 6.45 -11.16
N ALA A 25 -4.26 7.77 -11.25
CA ALA A 25 -3.22 8.76 -11.12
C ALA A 25 -3.03 9.10 -9.63
N PHE A 26 -1.93 8.64 -9.04
CA PHE A 26 -1.60 8.92 -7.65
C PHE A 26 -0.92 10.30 -7.54
N GLU A 27 -1.68 11.29 -7.04
CA GLU A 27 -1.27 12.70 -7.02
C GLU A 27 -0.86 13.18 -5.61
N ALA A 28 -0.55 14.48 -5.48
CA ALA A 28 -0.12 15.05 -4.20
C ALA A 28 -1.17 14.90 -3.10
N GLY A 29 -2.46 15.10 -3.43
CA GLY A 29 -3.55 14.94 -2.46
C GLY A 29 -3.68 13.51 -1.92
N ASP A 30 -3.35 12.50 -2.73
CA ASP A 30 -3.34 11.10 -2.30
C ASP A 30 -2.25 10.82 -1.29
N ARG A 31 -1.08 11.45 -1.47
CA ARG A 31 0.05 11.33 -0.53
C ARG A 31 -0.35 11.89 0.84
N ASP A 32 -0.96 13.07 0.86
CA ASP A 32 -1.40 13.71 2.09
C ASP A 32 -2.50 12.88 2.78
N ALA A 33 -3.49 12.39 2.02
CA ALA A 33 -4.54 11.53 2.54
C ALA A 33 -3.98 10.23 3.13
N PHE A 34 -3.01 9.61 2.45
CA PHE A 34 -2.33 8.42 2.94
C PHE A 34 -1.55 8.69 4.23
N GLU A 35 -0.75 9.76 4.28
CA GLU A 35 0.04 10.12 5.47
C GLU A 35 -0.85 10.40 6.68
N VAL A 36 -1.97 11.11 6.49
CA VAL A 36 -2.95 11.34 7.57
C VAL A 36 -3.61 10.02 8.00
N GLY A 37 -3.99 9.17 7.05
CA GLY A 37 -4.65 7.90 7.34
C GLY A 37 -3.78 6.91 8.10
N ILE A 38 -2.51 6.79 7.68
CA ILE A 38 -1.58 5.79 8.21
C ILE A 38 -1.09 6.13 9.64
N GLN A 39 -1.07 7.41 10.02
CA GLN A 39 -0.57 7.89 11.32
C GLN A 39 -1.28 7.27 12.54
N ASN A 40 -2.58 6.96 12.41
CA ASN A 40 -3.38 6.43 13.52
C ASN A 40 -3.53 4.90 13.49
N THR A 41 -2.73 4.21 12.67
CA THR A 41 -2.76 2.74 12.54
C THR A 41 -1.75 2.06 13.44
N ASN A 42 -2.04 0.82 13.80
CA ASN A 42 -1.16 -0.05 14.56
C ASN A 42 -1.54 -1.51 14.26
N HIS A 43 -0.62 -2.25 13.66
CA HIS A 43 -0.78 -3.65 13.28
C HIS A 43 -1.08 -4.54 14.48
N GLU A 44 -0.33 -4.41 15.57
CA GLU A 44 -0.47 -5.21 16.80
C GLU A 44 -1.83 -4.98 17.48
N GLN A 45 -2.41 -3.79 17.31
CA GLN A 45 -3.72 -3.42 17.85
C GLN A 45 -4.87 -3.62 16.86
N GLU A 46 -4.62 -4.25 15.71
CA GLU A 46 -5.57 -4.45 14.62
C GLU A 46 -6.26 -3.14 14.15
N ARG A 47 -5.54 -2.02 14.20
CA ARG A 47 -6.01 -0.72 13.69
C ARG A 47 -5.45 -0.50 12.29
N TRP A 48 -6.32 -0.60 11.31
CA TRP A 48 -5.98 -0.50 9.88
C TRP A 48 -6.56 0.75 9.25
N PHE A 49 -5.82 1.32 8.31
CA PHE A 49 -6.28 2.36 7.41
C PHE A 49 -6.78 1.71 6.13
N ASP A 50 -8.06 1.88 5.83
CA ASP A 50 -8.65 1.48 4.56
C ASP A 50 -8.38 2.59 3.54
N TYR A 51 -7.58 2.26 2.52
CA TYR A 51 -7.30 3.14 1.40
C TYR A 51 -8.01 2.62 0.15
N GLU A 52 -8.85 3.46 -0.43
CA GLU A 52 -9.59 3.17 -1.65
C GLU A 52 -9.11 4.11 -2.75
N PHE A 53 -8.73 3.55 -3.89
CA PHE A 53 -8.38 4.34 -5.07
C PHE A 53 -9.68 4.88 -5.65
N SER A 54 -9.95 6.16 -5.39
CA SER A 54 -11.17 6.82 -5.86
C SER A 54 -11.36 6.57 -7.37
N SER A 55 -12.60 6.30 -7.80
CA SER A 55 -12.94 5.93 -9.18
C SER A 55 -12.56 4.50 -9.66
N PHE A 56 -11.87 3.68 -8.87
CA PHE A 56 -11.60 2.26 -9.18
C PHE A 56 -12.04 1.32 -8.05
N SER A 57 -13.24 0.75 -8.16
CA SER A 57 -13.81 -0.16 -7.15
C SER A 57 -13.17 -1.54 -7.12
N SER A 58 -12.20 -1.84 -7.99
CA SER A 58 -11.58 -3.17 -8.12
C SER A 58 -10.39 -3.39 -7.18
N LEU A 59 -9.96 -2.38 -6.44
CA LEU A 59 -8.84 -2.47 -5.51
C LEU A 59 -9.09 -1.66 -4.24
N LYS A 60 -9.10 -2.36 -3.11
CA LYS A 60 -9.07 -1.78 -1.77
C LYS A 60 -7.82 -2.24 -1.03
N LEU A 61 -7.12 -1.31 -0.41
CA LEU A 61 -5.96 -1.60 0.44
C LEU A 61 -6.33 -1.42 1.90
N GLN A 62 -5.82 -2.29 2.76
CA GLN A 62 -5.78 -2.06 4.20
C GLN A 62 -4.33 -2.00 4.61
N LEU A 63 -3.95 -0.91 5.28
CA LEU A 63 -2.58 -0.59 5.60
C LEU A 63 -2.46 -0.35 7.11
N ALA A 64 -1.43 -0.90 7.73
CA ALA A 64 -1.17 -0.67 9.15
C ALA A 64 0.32 -0.58 9.43
N ARG A 65 0.72 0.42 10.22
CA ARG A 65 2.10 0.55 10.70
C ARG A 65 2.38 -0.50 11.75
N ASP A 66 3.61 -0.99 11.74
CA ASP A 66 4.15 -1.77 12.85
C ASP A 66 5.03 -0.84 13.71
N LEU A 67 4.52 -0.44 14.88
CA LEU A 67 5.17 0.58 15.70
C LEU A 67 6.45 0.02 16.32
N GLY A 68 7.59 0.66 16.05
CA GLY A 68 8.90 0.20 16.52
C GLY A 68 9.70 -0.56 15.47
N SER A 69 9.13 -0.80 14.29
CA SER A 69 9.85 -1.23 13.11
C SER A 69 9.76 -0.17 11.99
N SER A 70 10.29 -0.50 10.81
CA SER A 70 10.25 0.36 9.62
C SER A 70 9.45 -0.28 8.49
N VAL A 71 8.38 -1.01 8.84
CA VAL A 71 7.51 -1.67 7.86
C VAL A 71 6.05 -1.24 8.01
N ILE A 72 5.34 -1.35 6.90
CA ILE A 72 3.88 -1.20 6.81
C ILE A 72 3.33 -2.54 6.35
N PHE A 73 2.36 -3.08 7.10
CA PHE A 73 1.59 -4.23 6.67
C PHE A 73 0.52 -3.80 5.67
N ALA A 74 0.34 -4.60 4.62
CA ALA A 74 -0.61 -4.35 3.55
C ALA A 74 -1.48 -5.59 3.29
N LYS A 75 -2.77 -5.35 3.09
CA LYS A 75 -3.75 -6.33 2.60
C LYS A 75 -4.43 -5.74 1.36
N ALA A 76 -4.37 -6.45 0.23
CA ALA A 76 -4.94 -5.99 -1.02
C ALA A 76 -6.17 -6.80 -1.43
N HIS A 77 -7.35 -6.19 -1.34
CA HIS A 77 -8.62 -6.75 -1.77
C HIS A 77 -8.84 -6.36 -3.22
N CYS A 78 -8.61 -7.30 -4.14
CA CYS A 78 -8.64 -7.01 -5.57
C CYS A 78 -9.11 -8.20 -6.42
N SER A 79 -9.42 -7.91 -7.69
CA SER A 79 -9.77 -8.91 -8.68
C SER A 79 -8.61 -9.90 -8.95
N PRO A 80 -8.91 -11.15 -9.36
CA PRO A 80 -7.88 -12.19 -9.57
C PRO A 80 -6.75 -11.81 -10.54
N ASP A 81 -7.03 -10.96 -11.53
CA ASP A 81 -6.06 -10.49 -12.51
C ASP A 81 -5.04 -9.48 -11.94
N LEU A 82 -5.39 -8.77 -10.86
CA LEU A 82 -4.50 -7.82 -10.18
C LEU A 82 -3.63 -8.49 -9.11
N GLN A 83 -4.09 -9.58 -8.51
CA GLN A 83 -3.38 -10.30 -7.46
C GLN A 83 -1.91 -10.60 -7.77
N PRO A 84 -1.54 -11.20 -8.93
CA PRO A 84 -0.13 -11.50 -9.21
C PRO A 84 0.73 -10.24 -9.39
N LYS A 85 0.17 -9.16 -9.94
CA LYS A 85 0.88 -7.87 -10.13
C LYS A 85 1.19 -7.22 -8.79
N ILE A 86 0.21 -7.20 -7.89
CA ILE A 86 0.36 -6.66 -6.54
C ILE A 86 1.33 -7.53 -5.74
N ALA A 87 1.19 -8.85 -5.77
CA ALA A 87 2.09 -9.76 -5.06
C ALA A 87 3.55 -9.57 -5.49
N THR A 88 3.81 -9.48 -6.80
CA THR A 88 5.16 -9.25 -7.34
C THR A 88 5.72 -7.90 -6.90
N THR A 89 4.92 -6.84 -6.97
CA THR A 89 5.36 -5.49 -6.57
C THR A 89 5.62 -5.40 -5.07
N THR A 90 4.80 -6.04 -4.25
CA THR A 90 5.01 -6.16 -2.81
C THR A 90 6.29 -6.92 -2.51
N GLN A 91 6.58 -8.02 -3.19
CA GLN A 91 7.84 -8.76 -3.02
C GLN A 91 9.06 -7.88 -3.37
N ILE A 92 9.00 -7.12 -4.47
CA ILE A 92 10.08 -6.18 -4.81
C ILE A 92 10.26 -5.14 -3.70
N ALA A 93 9.17 -4.60 -3.15
CA ALA A 93 9.19 -3.63 -2.07
C ALA A 93 9.60 -4.22 -0.69
N GLN A 94 9.67 -5.55 -0.56
CA GLN A 94 10.20 -6.25 0.61
C GLN A 94 11.71 -6.49 0.50
N GLU A 95 12.22 -6.65 -0.72
CA GLU A 95 13.63 -6.99 -0.95
C GLU A 95 14.50 -5.77 -1.25
N TYR A 96 13.92 -4.72 -1.85
CA TYR A 96 14.67 -3.58 -2.38
C TYR A 96 14.15 -2.24 -1.86
N ARG A 97 15.06 -1.26 -1.77
CA ARG A 97 14.71 0.15 -1.59
C ARG A 97 14.34 0.76 -2.93
N LEU A 98 13.08 1.12 -3.08
CA LEU A 98 12.58 1.79 -4.27
C LEU A 98 13.01 3.25 -4.21
N THR A 99 13.70 3.69 -5.27
CA THR A 99 14.08 5.09 -5.45
C THR A 99 13.39 5.62 -6.68
N ARG A 100 12.77 6.80 -6.54
CA ARG A 100 12.27 7.55 -7.70
C ARG A 100 13.46 8.31 -8.29
N ARG A 101 13.69 8.19 -9.59
CA ARG A 101 14.62 9.06 -10.31
C ARG A 101 14.00 10.43 -10.53
#